data_AF-A0A0E4HDG7-F1
#
_entry.id   AF-A0A0E4HDG7-F1
#
_cell.length_a   1.000
_cell.length_b   1.000
_cell.length_c   1.000
_cell.angle_alpha   90.00
_cell.angle_beta   90.00
_cell.angle_gamma   90.00
#
_symmetry.space_group_name_H-M   'P 1'
#
loop_
_entity.id
_entity.type
_entity.pdbx_description
1 polymer ?
#
loop_
_entity_poly.entity_id
_entity_poly.type
_entity_poly.pdbx_seq_one_letter_code
_entity_poly.pdbx_strand_id
1 'polypeptide(L)'
;MINKGRPLRKTSGNRLTAMMQVRNESGRYLEQVLEELSGFVDDIVIVDDASTDGTVRLCESFAKVTKLVTLEGSRFNREWELRRILWELAVSTDPDWLLSVDADEFYEEEAKREMRRLIDQDVYDWVAFRLYDFWGGTTHYREDEHWNIHTKHTRTLVRYLPQFYYFTPQMDHHVPRLPLSYAVLPGFLTELRVKHYGWALPPEALREKYDRYMELDPEGKWGSLEQYASILDENPRLVEWQERRRLGRPE
;
A
#
# COMPACT_ATOMS: atom_id res chain seq x y z
N MET A 1 -15.95 3.39 -26.18
CA MET A 1 -17.25 2.68 -26.34
C MET A 1 -17.57 2.03 -25.01
N ILE A 2 -18.68 2.40 -24.36
CA ILE A 2 -19.09 1.79 -23.09
C ILE A 2 -19.57 0.37 -23.40
N ASN A 3 -18.94 -0.64 -22.81
CA ASN A 3 -19.32 -2.03 -22.98
C ASN A 3 -20.67 -2.27 -22.29
N LYS A 4 -21.78 -2.15 -23.05
CA LYS A 4 -23.17 -2.11 -22.57
C LYS A 4 -23.71 -3.42 -21.96
N GLY A 5 -22.87 -4.28 -21.38
CA GLY A 5 -23.31 -5.58 -20.86
C GLY A 5 -22.55 -6.14 -19.66
N ARG A 6 -21.48 -5.50 -19.17
CA ARG A 6 -20.73 -6.00 -18.00
C ARG A 6 -21.28 -5.35 -16.72
N PRO A 7 -21.78 -6.11 -15.74
CA PRO A 7 -22.22 -5.51 -14.49
C PRO A 7 -21.04 -4.85 -13.79
N LEU A 8 -21.28 -3.66 -13.24
CA LEU A 8 -20.27 -2.86 -12.54
C LEU A 8 -19.76 -3.58 -11.29
N ARG A 9 -20.68 -4.14 -10.51
CA ARG A 9 -20.41 -5.02 -9.38
C ARG A 9 -20.61 -6.45 -9.81
N LYS A 10 -19.52 -7.23 -9.80
CA LYS A 10 -19.54 -8.65 -10.17
C LYS A 10 -19.42 -9.50 -8.93
N THR A 11 -20.21 -10.56 -8.88
CA THR A 11 -20.16 -11.57 -7.83
C THR A 11 -19.04 -12.60 -8.03
N SER A 12 -18.35 -12.59 -9.18
CA SER A 12 -17.28 -13.54 -9.49
C SER A 12 -16.41 -13.06 -10.65
N GLY A 13 -15.16 -13.55 -10.72
CA GLY A 13 -14.28 -13.31 -11.86
C GLY A 13 -13.85 -11.86 -11.99
N ASN A 14 -13.72 -11.16 -10.87
CA ASN A 14 -13.17 -9.82 -10.84
C ASN A 14 -11.66 -9.87 -11.08
N ARG A 15 -11.18 -8.96 -11.94
CA ARG A 15 -9.76 -8.73 -12.17
C ARG A 15 -9.18 -7.78 -11.12
N LEU A 16 -8.12 -8.23 -10.46
CA LEU A 16 -7.40 -7.51 -9.41
C LEU A 16 -6.08 -6.94 -9.93
N THR A 17 -5.94 -5.62 -9.89
CA THR A 17 -4.70 -4.91 -10.24
C THR A 17 -4.05 -4.33 -8.99
N ALA A 18 -2.83 -4.72 -8.68
CA ALA A 18 -2.00 -4.02 -7.70
C ALA A 18 -1.45 -2.73 -8.29
N MET A 19 -1.38 -1.67 -7.48
CA MET A 19 -0.79 -0.40 -7.84
C MET A 19 0.20 0.04 -6.75
N MET A 20 1.39 0.48 -7.16
CA MET A 20 2.43 0.92 -6.23
C MET A 20 3.30 2.05 -6.80
N GLN A 21 3.85 2.85 -5.90
CA GLN A 21 4.93 3.79 -6.17
C GLN A 21 6.24 3.20 -5.66
N VAL A 22 7.32 3.36 -6.42
CA VAL A 22 8.65 2.88 -6.03
C VAL A 22 9.70 3.95 -6.28
N ARG A 23 10.74 3.98 -5.46
CA ARG A 23 11.96 4.79 -5.68
C ARG A 23 13.13 4.17 -4.94
N ASN A 24 14.13 3.68 -5.67
CA ASN A 24 15.35 3.10 -5.10
C ASN A 24 15.11 1.93 -4.13
N GLU A 25 14.29 0.96 -4.54
CA GLU A 25 13.87 -0.18 -3.72
C GLU A 25 14.52 -1.52 -4.12
N SER A 26 15.40 -1.53 -5.13
CA SER A 26 16.02 -2.77 -5.62
C SER A 26 16.91 -3.49 -4.61
N GLY A 27 17.41 -2.78 -3.60
CA GLY A 27 18.23 -3.34 -2.52
C GLY A 27 17.47 -3.72 -1.25
N ARG A 28 16.12 -3.70 -1.27
CA ARG A 28 15.29 -3.91 -0.07
C ARG A 28 14.28 -5.05 -0.27
N TYR A 29 12.99 -4.74 -0.16
CA TYR A 29 11.90 -5.71 -0.10
C TYR A 29 11.14 -5.88 -1.42
N LEU A 30 11.41 -5.02 -2.41
CA LEU A 30 10.58 -4.92 -3.61
C LEU A 30 10.54 -6.24 -4.41
N GLU A 31 11.66 -6.94 -4.54
CA GLU A 31 11.69 -8.23 -5.25
C GLU A 31 10.70 -9.22 -4.62
N GLN A 32 10.76 -9.40 -3.29
CA GLN A 32 9.86 -10.31 -2.60
C GLN A 32 8.39 -9.82 -2.64
N VAL A 33 8.15 -8.51 -2.55
CA VAL A 33 6.79 -7.96 -2.69
C VAL A 33 6.22 -8.28 -4.08
N LEU A 34 7.01 -8.10 -5.16
CA LEU A 34 6.57 -8.40 -6.52
C LEU A 34 6.34 -9.89 -6.73
N GLU A 35 7.18 -10.76 -6.16
CA GLU A 35 6.98 -12.22 -6.15
C GLU A 35 5.66 -12.59 -5.47
N GLU A 36 5.40 -12.07 -4.27
CA GLU A 36 4.18 -12.39 -3.52
C GLU A 36 2.93 -11.88 -4.22
N LEU A 37 2.93 -10.63 -4.68
CA LEU A 37 1.81 -10.06 -5.43
C LEU A 37 1.50 -10.89 -6.67
N SER A 38 2.54 -11.28 -7.42
CA SER A 38 2.38 -12.10 -8.63
C SER A 38 1.67 -13.42 -8.37
N GLY A 39 1.68 -13.92 -7.12
CA GLY A 39 0.99 -15.13 -6.70
C GLY A 39 -0.53 -14.99 -6.54
N PHE A 40 -1.08 -13.78 -6.39
CA PHE A 40 -2.51 -13.61 -6.14
C PHE A 40 -3.20 -12.47 -6.91
N VAL A 41 -2.46 -11.58 -7.56
CA VAL A 41 -3.03 -10.51 -8.41
C VAL A 41 -2.96 -10.86 -9.90
N ASP A 42 -3.82 -10.21 -10.69
CA ASP A 42 -3.87 -10.43 -12.12
C ASP A 42 -2.84 -9.55 -12.83
N ASP A 43 -2.62 -8.34 -12.32
CA ASP A 43 -1.73 -7.31 -12.86
C ASP A 43 -1.08 -6.46 -11.76
N ILE A 44 0.08 -5.91 -12.07
CA ILE A 44 0.81 -4.94 -11.25
C ILE A 44 1.08 -3.72 -12.12
N VAL A 45 0.77 -2.55 -11.58
CA VAL A 45 1.00 -1.24 -12.18
C VAL A 45 1.92 -0.44 -11.28
N ILE A 46 2.98 0.11 -11.86
CA ILE A 46 4.04 0.77 -11.10
C ILE A 46 4.30 2.17 -11.65
N VAL A 47 4.40 3.14 -10.75
CA VAL A 47 5.03 4.43 -11.02
C VAL A 47 6.37 4.44 -10.31
N ASP A 48 7.44 4.47 -11.07
CA ASP A 48 8.79 4.69 -10.56
C ASP A 48 9.06 6.19 -10.47
N ASP A 49 9.24 6.69 -9.25
CA ASP A 49 9.54 8.09 -8.98
C ASP A 49 11.02 8.39 -9.23
N ALA A 50 11.50 8.20 -10.47
CA ALA A 50 12.85 8.51 -10.91
C ALA A 50 13.96 7.79 -10.14
N SER A 51 13.88 6.46 -10.04
CA SER A 51 14.95 5.65 -9.43
C SER A 51 16.28 5.81 -10.16
N THR A 52 17.35 5.74 -9.38
CA THR A 52 18.75 5.84 -9.85
C THR A 52 19.52 4.52 -9.65
N ASP A 53 18.88 3.50 -9.09
CA ASP A 53 19.42 2.17 -8.86
C ASP A 53 18.80 1.13 -9.83
N GLY A 54 18.89 -0.16 -9.48
CA GLY A 54 18.33 -1.25 -10.29
C GLY A 54 16.80 -1.39 -10.26
N THR A 55 16.06 -0.49 -9.62
CA THR A 55 14.61 -0.66 -9.35
C THR A 55 13.79 -0.85 -10.62
N VAL A 56 14.00 -0.03 -11.64
CA VAL A 56 13.26 -0.13 -12.91
C VAL A 56 13.50 -1.49 -13.57
N ARG A 57 14.76 -1.92 -13.66
CA ARG A 57 15.13 -3.22 -14.24
C ARG A 57 14.54 -4.39 -13.46
N LEU A 58 14.50 -4.28 -12.14
CA LEU A 58 13.86 -5.29 -11.28
C LEU A 58 12.37 -5.40 -11.61
N CYS A 59 11.64 -4.27 -11.62
CA CYS A 59 10.23 -4.22 -11.98
C CYS A 59 9.94 -4.84 -13.36
N GLU A 60 10.74 -4.50 -14.38
CA GLU A 60 10.59 -5.03 -15.75
C GLU A 60 10.78 -6.55 -15.85
N SER A 61 11.46 -7.16 -14.88
CA SER A 61 11.70 -8.60 -14.87
C SER A 61 10.48 -9.44 -14.48
N PHE A 62 9.44 -8.82 -13.92
CA PHE A 62 8.22 -9.50 -13.47
C PHE A 62 7.12 -9.46 -14.54
N ALA A 63 6.72 -10.64 -15.03
CA ALA A 63 5.67 -10.77 -16.06
C ALA A 63 4.30 -10.18 -15.68
N LYS A 64 4.03 -10.04 -14.37
CA LYS A 64 2.78 -9.45 -13.85
C LYS A 64 2.83 -7.92 -13.80
N VAL A 65 3.99 -7.30 -13.97
CA VAL A 65 4.11 -5.85 -14.14
C VAL A 65 3.69 -5.50 -15.56
N THR A 66 2.42 -5.15 -15.74
CA THR A 66 1.83 -4.90 -17.07
C THR A 66 1.88 -3.44 -17.49
N LYS A 67 2.08 -2.52 -16.53
CA LYS A 67 2.44 -1.13 -16.80
C LYS A 67 3.48 -0.62 -15.81
N LEU A 68 4.51 0.01 -16.33
CA LEU A 68 5.53 0.71 -15.58
C LEU A 68 5.76 2.07 -16.23
N VAL A 69 5.73 3.14 -15.44
CA VAL A 69 6.09 4.49 -15.87
C VAL A 69 7.18 5.01 -14.97
N THR A 70 8.31 5.40 -15.55
CA THR A 70 9.39 6.10 -14.86
C THR A 70 9.27 7.60 -15.08
N LEU A 71 9.28 8.35 -13.99
CA LEU A 71 9.27 9.81 -14.04
C LEU A 71 10.67 10.36 -14.36
N GLU A 72 10.73 11.51 -15.04
CA GLU A 72 12.00 12.18 -15.36
C GLU A 72 12.71 12.78 -14.14
N GLY A 73 11.96 13.01 -13.06
CA GLY A 73 12.49 13.56 -11.81
C GLY A 73 11.56 13.27 -10.64
N SER A 74 12.16 13.22 -9.45
CA SER A 74 11.42 12.90 -8.23
C SER A 74 10.33 13.94 -7.95
N ARG A 75 9.17 13.45 -7.55
CA ARG A 75 8.04 14.25 -7.05
C ARG A 75 7.71 13.89 -5.61
N PHE A 76 8.68 13.34 -4.87
CA PHE A 76 8.49 12.94 -3.47
C PHE A 76 7.99 14.09 -2.58
N ASN A 77 8.40 15.34 -2.87
CA ASN A 77 7.92 16.54 -2.18
C ASN A 77 6.55 17.05 -2.64
N ARG A 78 5.90 16.35 -3.56
CA ARG A 78 4.57 16.62 -4.12
C ARG A 78 3.82 15.29 -4.23
N GLU A 79 3.69 14.59 -3.11
CA GLU A 79 3.14 13.22 -3.05
C GLU A 79 1.77 13.12 -3.75
N TRP A 80 0.95 14.19 -3.70
CA TRP A 80 -0.35 14.19 -4.38
C TRP A 80 -0.25 14.02 -5.90
N GLU A 81 0.82 14.52 -6.54
CA GLU A 81 1.06 14.33 -7.97
C GLU A 81 1.35 12.86 -8.27
N LEU A 82 2.18 12.21 -7.44
CA LEU A 82 2.49 10.79 -7.58
C LEU A 82 1.25 9.92 -7.39
N ARG A 83 0.45 10.20 -6.35
CA ARG A 83 -0.83 9.51 -6.10
C ARG A 83 -1.79 9.67 -7.28
N ARG A 84 -1.85 10.85 -7.88
CA ARG A 84 -2.68 11.12 -9.06
C ARG A 84 -2.18 10.34 -10.28
N ILE A 85 -0.89 10.38 -10.58
CA ILE A 85 -0.30 9.66 -11.73
C ILE A 85 -0.50 8.15 -11.56
N LEU A 86 -0.24 7.60 -10.36
CA LEU A 86 -0.44 6.18 -10.08
C LEU A 86 -1.91 5.78 -10.28
N TRP A 87 -2.84 6.59 -9.75
CA TRP A 87 -4.27 6.34 -9.92
C TRP A 87 -4.68 6.34 -11.39
N GLU A 88 -4.29 7.37 -12.15
CA GLU A 88 -4.58 7.50 -13.59
C GLU A 88 -3.99 6.33 -14.40
N LEU A 89 -2.75 5.92 -14.10
CA LEU A 89 -2.11 4.77 -14.73
C LEU A 89 -2.84 3.47 -14.39
N ALA A 90 -3.24 3.28 -13.13
CA ALA A 90 -3.92 2.08 -12.69
C ALA A 90 -5.32 1.94 -13.28
N VAL A 91 -6.14 3.00 -13.31
CA VAL A 91 -7.48 2.93 -13.92
C VAL A 91 -7.42 2.77 -15.45
N SER A 92 -6.32 3.16 -16.08
CA SER A 92 -6.11 2.94 -17.53
C SER A 92 -5.92 1.47 -17.93
N THR A 93 -5.86 0.54 -16.96
CA THR A 93 -5.88 -0.90 -17.23
C THR A 93 -7.29 -1.50 -17.28
N ASP A 94 -8.34 -0.70 -17.06
CA ASP A 94 -9.73 -1.15 -16.88
C ASP A 94 -9.84 -2.25 -15.80
N PRO A 95 -9.37 -2.00 -14.57
CA PRO A 95 -9.43 -2.98 -13.48
C PRO A 95 -10.87 -3.15 -12.98
N ASP A 96 -11.15 -4.28 -12.32
CA ASP A 96 -12.39 -4.39 -11.54
C ASP A 96 -12.15 -3.95 -10.09
N TRP A 97 -10.98 -4.32 -9.56
CA TRP A 97 -10.51 -3.93 -8.25
C TRP A 97 -9.04 -3.50 -8.29
N LEU A 98 -8.70 -2.55 -7.42
CA LEU A 98 -7.37 -2.02 -7.22
C LEU A 98 -6.89 -2.32 -5.81
N LEU A 99 -5.66 -2.81 -5.70
CA LEU A 99 -4.95 -3.01 -4.43
C LEU A 99 -3.79 -2.03 -4.36
N SER A 100 -3.87 -1.04 -3.46
CA SER A 100 -2.76 -0.13 -3.17
C SER A 100 -1.79 -0.80 -2.19
N VAL A 101 -0.54 -0.94 -2.60
CA VAL A 101 0.52 -1.62 -1.84
C VAL A 101 1.80 -0.79 -1.92
N ASP A 102 2.55 -0.69 -0.83
CA ASP A 102 3.88 -0.09 -0.82
C ASP A 102 4.97 -1.17 -1.06
N ALA A 103 6.19 -0.75 -1.43
CA ALA A 103 7.29 -1.65 -1.80
C ALA A 103 7.84 -2.52 -0.66
N ASP A 104 7.30 -2.36 0.55
CA ASP A 104 7.68 -3.01 1.79
C ASP A 104 6.46 -3.54 2.58
N GLU A 105 5.32 -3.71 1.91
CA GLU A 105 4.10 -4.27 2.48
C GLU A 105 3.86 -5.72 2.05
N PHE A 106 3.63 -6.60 3.03
CA PHE A 106 3.41 -8.03 2.84
C PHE A 106 2.06 -8.44 3.42
N TYR A 107 1.18 -8.98 2.58
CA TYR A 107 -0.12 -9.52 3.03
C TYR A 107 0.11 -10.90 3.65
N GLU A 108 -0.55 -11.21 4.77
CA GLU A 108 -0.45 -12.57 5.32
C GLU A 108 -1.05 -13.63 4.38
N GLU A 109 -0.61 -14.88 4.52
CA GLU A 109 -1.14 -16.01 3.75
C GLU A 109 -2.67 -16.13 3.81
N GLU A 110 -3.28 -15.82 4.95
CA GLU A 110 -4.74 -15.78 5.07
C GLU A 110 -5.35 -14.68 4.20
N ALA A 111 -4.74 -13.51 4.15
CA ALA A 111 -5.20 -12.40 3.33
C ALA A 111 -5.10 -12.73 1.83
N LYS A 112 -3.99 -13.35 1.41
CA LYS A 112 -3.79 -13.82 0.03
C LYS A 112 -4.89 -14.81 -0.39
N ARG A 113 -5.21 -15.80 0.46
CA ARG A 113 -6.25 -16.80 0.19
C ARG A 113 -7.65 -16.19 0.13
N GLU A 114 -7.97 -15.28 1.04
CA GLU A 114 -9.28 -14.64 1.12
C GLU A 114 -9.49 -13.58 0.03
N MET A 115 -8.42 -13.11 -0.60
CA MET A 115 -8.46 -12.00 -1.58
C MET A 115 -9.52 -12.20 -2.66
N ARG A 116 -9.64 -13.41 -3.23
CA ARG A 116 -10.65 -13.69 -4.25
C ARG A 116 -12.07 -13.56 -3.71
N ARG A 117 -12.35 -14.06 -2.51
CA ARG A 117 -13.65 -13.89 -1.85
C ARG A 117 -13.97 -12.41 -1.55
N LEU A 118 -12.97 -11.60 -1.22
CA LEU A 118 -13.16 -10.18 -0.93
C LEU A 118 -13.58 -9.37 -2.17
N ILE A 119 -13.07 -9.73 -3.35
CA ILE A 119 -13.37 -9.02 -4.61
C ILE A 119 -14.58 -9.61 -5.35
N ASP A 120 -14.83 -10.90 -5.22
CA ASP A 120 -15.93 -11.64 -5.85
C ASP A 120 -17.20 -11.57 -5.00
N GLN A 121 -17.72 -10.35 -4.91
CA GLN A 121 -18.96 -9.97 -4.23
C GLN A 121 -19.48 -8.66 -4.83
N ASP A 122 -20.75 -8.30 -4.57
CA ASP A 122 -21.43 -7.14 -5.15
C ASP A 122 -22.00 -6.13 -4.13
N VAL A 123 -21.64 -6.28 -2.85
CA VAL A 123 -22.13 -5.48 -1.72
C VAL A 123 -21.19 -4.33 -1.37
N TYR A 124 -19.90 -4.61 -1.22
CA TYR A 124 -18.89 -3.67 -0.77
C TYR A 124 -18.03 -3.18 -1.94
N ASP A 125 -17.57 -1.93 -1.84
CA ASP A 125 -16.72 -1.27 -2.83
C ASP A 125 -15.31 -0.97 -2.28
N TRP A 126 -15.06 -1.22 -1.00
CA TRP A 126 -13.72 -1.16 -0.42
C TRP A 126 -13.56 -2.11 0.77
N VAL A 127 -12.31 -2.52 1.02
CA VAL A 127 -11.91 -3.36 2.15
C VAL A 127 -10.70 -2.73 2.85
N ALA A 128 -10.76 -2.69 4.19
CA ALA A 128 -9.70 -2.17 5.03
C ALA A 128 -9.08 -3.27 5.92
N PHE A 129 -7.75 -3.30 5.97
CA PHE A 129 -6.93 -4.34 6.61
C PHE A 129 -6.24 -3.81 7.86
N ARG A 130 -5.78 -4.72 8.73
CA ARG A 130 -4.94 -4.39 9.88
C ARG A 130 -3.47 -4.28 9.45
N LEU A 131 -2.86 -3.11 9.55
CA LEU A 131 -1.44 -2.93 9.24
C LEU A 131 -0.59 -2.98 10.52
N TYR A 132 0.62 -3.50 10.43
CA TYR A 132 1.55 -3.58 11.54
C TYR A 132 2.89 -2.98 11.12
N ASP A 133 3.30 -1.90 11.77
CA ASP A 133 4.58 -1.23 11.53
C ASP A 133 5.70 -2.00 12.23
N PHE A 134 6.45 -2.79 11.46
CA PHE A 134 7.61 -3.52 11.97
C PHE A 134 8.78 -2.59 12.24
N TRP A 135 9.51 -2.80 13.33
CA TRP A 135 10.50 -1.85 13.80
C TRP A 135 11.84 -2.51 14.08
N GLY A 136 12.93 -1.92 13.57
CA GLY A 136 14.30 -2.42 13.72
C GLY A 136 14.62 -3.71 12.94
N GLY A 137 13.61 -4.55 12.69
CA GLY A 137 13.71 -5.78 11.93
C GLY A 137 12.33 -6.39 11.68
N THR A 138 12.30 -7.62 11.16
CA THR A 138 11.07 -8.29 10.70
C THR A 138 10.41 -9.19 11.75
N THR A 139 10.80 -9.07 13.02
CA THR A 139 10.31 -9.94 14.11
C THR A 139 9.38 -9.25 15.10
N HIS A 140 9.40 -7.92 15.17
CA HIS A 140 8.59 -7.15 16.12
C HIS A 140 7.95 -5.96 15.42
N TYR A 141 6.75 -5.59 15.86
CA TYR A 141 6.11 -4.33 15.49
C TYR A 141 6.11 -3.36 16.67
N ARG A 142 6.03 -2.07 16.37
CA ARG A 142 5.96 -1.02 17.38
C ARG A 142 4.52 -0.78 17.80
N GLU A 143 4.30 -0.66 19.11
CA GLU A 143 2.99 -0.36 19.71
C GLU A 143 3.15 0.64 20.85
N ASP A 144 2.80 1.89 20.59
CA ASP A 144 2.74 2.95 21.60
C ASP A 144 1.75 4.07 21.18
N GLU A 145 1.78 5.20 21.89
CA GLU A 145 0.91 6.35 21.66
C GLU A 145 1.01 6.91 20.24
N HIS A 146 2.21 6.92 19.65
CA HIS A 146 2.47 7.48 18.33
C HIS A 146 2.40 6.41 17.22
N TRP A 147 2.61 5.14 17.57
CA TRP A 147 2.68 4.00 16.65
C TRP A 147 1.61 2.97 17.00
N ASN A 148 0.38 3.23 16.56
CA ASN A 148 -0.78 2.39 16.85
C ASN A 148 -1.62 2.07 15.61
N ILE A 149 -1.03 2.07 14.41
CA ILE A 149 -1.78 1.83 13.17
C ILE A 149 -2.54 0.50 13.16
N HIS A 150 -2.01 -0.53 13.83
CA HIS A 150 -2.67 -1.84 13.97
C HIS A 150 -4.00 -1.78 14.74
N THR A 151 -4.22 -0.76 15.57
CA THR A 151 -5.49 -0.55 16.28
C THR A 151 -6.59 -0.04 15.35
N LYS A 152 -6.23 0.41 14.14
CA LYS A 152 -7.12 0.90 13.09
C LYS A 152 -7.12 -0.06 11.89
N HIS A 153 -8.02 0.19 10.95
CA HIS A 153 -8.03 -0.47 9.65
C HIS A 153 -7.66 0.52 8.56
N THR A 154 -6.71 0.13 7.71
CA THR A 154 -6.28 0.91 6.56
C THR A 154 -6.93 0.36 5.30
N ARG A 155 -7.65 1.22 4.57
CA ARG A 155 -8.19 0.86 3.25
C ARG A 155 -7.04 0.65 2.28
N THR A 156 -6.96 -0.55 1.70
CA THR A 156 -5.95 -0.88 0.69
C THR A 156 -6.56 -1.48 -0.57
N LEU A 157 -7.79 -2.01 -0.50
CA LEU A 157 -8.48 -2.67 -1.61
C LEU A 157 -9.76 -1.91 -1.95
N VAL A 158 -9.93 -1.52 -3.22
CA VAL A 158 -11.10 -0.76 -3.70
C VAL A 158 -11.61 -1.26 -5.04
N ARG A 159 -12.93 -1.22 -5.25
CA ARG A 159 -13.54 -1.51 -6.55
C ARG A 159 -13.44 -0.28 -7.43
N TYR A 160 -12.97 -0.46 -8.66
CA TYR A 160 -13.01 0.63 -9.64
C TYR A 160 -14.44 0.84 -10.14
N LEU A 161 -14.92 2.07 -9.98
CA LEU A 161 -16.21 2.54 -10.47
C LEU A 161 -15.98 3.56 -11.61
N PRO A 162 -16.22 3.21 -12.89
CA PRO A 162 -16.16 4.17 -13.99
C PRO A 162 -17.13 5.32 -13.75
N GLN A 163 -16.71 6.54 -14.11
CA GLN A 163 -17.50 7.78 -13.96
C GLN A 163 -17.77 8.21 -12.51
N PHE A 164 -17.28 7.46 -11.51
CA PHE A 164 -17.26 7.93 -10.13
C PHE A 164 -16.21 9.05 -9.96
N TYR A 165 -16.53 10.04 -9.12
CA TYR A 165 -15.61 11.13 -8.83
C TYR A 165 -14.58 10.68 -7.79
N TYR A 166 -13.30 10.66 -8.18
CA TYR A 166 -12.18 10.32 -7.31
C TYR A 166 -11.52 11.59 -6.78
N PHE A 167 -11.70 11.86 -5.48
CA PHE A 167 -11.07 12.99 -4.81
C PHE A 167 -9.83 12.55 -4.05
N THR A 168 -8.68 13.12 -4.41
CA THR A 168 -7.42 13.01 -3.65
C THR A 168 -7.02 14.41 -3.19
N PRO A 169 -6.74 14.62 -1.91
CA PRO A 169 -6.35 15.94 -1.42
C PRO A 169 -4.97 16.34 -1.97
N GLN A 170 -4.77 17.64 -2.20
CA GLN A 170 -3.47 18.20 -2.59
C GLN A 170 -2.64 18.45 -1.33
N MET A 171 -2.05 17.38 -0.80
CA MET A 171 -1.09 17.43 0.30
C MET A 171 0.28 17.06 -0.25
N ASP A 172 1.33 17.72 0.24
CA ASP A 172 2.70 17.44 -0.23
C ASP A 172 3.32 16.24 0.52
N HIS A 173 2.80 15.93 1.71
CA HIS A 173 3.22 14.81 2.55
C HIS A 173 2.01 14.15 3.24
N HIS A 174 2.14 12.86 3.56
CA HIS A 174 1.09 12.04 4.18
C HIS A 174 -0.24 12.01 3.40
N VAL A 175 -0.15 11.98 2.07
CA VAL A 175 -1.34 11.88 1.23
C VAL A 175 -1.99 10.52 1.41
N PRO A 176 -3.33 10.44 1.58
CA PRO A 176 -4.03 9.16 1.58
C PRO A 176 -3.70 8.33 0.35
N ARG A 177 -3.34 7.06 0.56
CA ARG A 177 -2.98 6.13 -0.53
C ARG A 177 -4.09 5.87 -1.55
N LEU A 178 -5.34 6.09 -1.16
CA LEU A 178 -6.52 5.91 -1.98
C LEU A 178 -7.43 7.16 -1.92
N PRO A 179 -8.22 7.42 -2.97
CA PRO A 179 -9.14 8.57 -2.99
C PRO A 179 -10.06 8.62 -1.77
N LEU A 180 -10.21 9.80 -1.18
CA LEU A 180 -11.07 10.01 -0.01
C LEU A 180 -12.54 9.82 -0.33
N SER A 181 -12.95 9.99 -1.58
CA SER A 181 -14.34 9.78 -2.01
C SER A 181 -14.85 8.35 -1.78
N TYR A 182 -13.99 7.35 -1.59
CA TYR A 182 -14.44 6.01 -1.17
C TYR A 182 -15.14 6.01 0.21
N ALA A 183 -14.99 7.06 1.02
CA ALA A 183 -15.62 7.13 2.35
C ALA A 183 -17.16 7.13 2.30
N VAL A 184 -17.77 7.49 1.17
CA VAL A 184 -19.24 7.47 1.00
C VAL A 184 -19.78 6.14 0.48
N LEU A 185 -18.90 5.21 0.10
CA LEU A 185 -19.26 3.92 -0.47
C LEU A 185 -19.32 2.84 0.62
N PRO A 186 -20.13 1.77 0.43
CA PRO A 186 -20.17 0.67 1.37
C PRO A 186 -18.81 -0.04 1.43
N GLY A 187 -18.36 -0.39 2.63
CA GLY A 187 -17.13 -1.15 2.78
C GLY A 187 -17.09 -2.08 3.97
N PHE A 188 -15.98 -2.81 4.05
CA PHE A 188 -15.79 -3.91 4.97
C PHE A 188 -14.47 -3.78 5.72
N LEU A 189 -14.52 -3.86 7.05
CA LEU A 189 -13.35 -3.90 7.92
C LEU A 189 -12.99 -5.36 8.16
N THR A 190 -11.86 -5.81 7.62
CA THR A 190 -11.40 -7.18 7.79
C THR A 190 -10.32 -7.26 8.86
N GLU A 191 -10.28 -8.36 9.62
CA GLU A 191 -9.20 -8.63 10.56
C GLU A 191 -7.97 -9.27 9.89
N LEU A 192 -7.96 -9.39 8.56
CA LEU A 192 -6.79 -9.82 7.80
C LEU A 192 -5.65 -8.80 7.96
N ARG A 193 -4.42 -9.28 8.08
CA ARG A 193 -3.27 -8.46 8.45
C ARG A 193 -2.30 -8.26 7.29
N VAL A 194 -1.62 -7.12 7.33
CA VAL A 194 -0.54 -6.71 6.44
C VAL A 194 0.64 -6.30 7.31
N LYS A 195 1.82 -6.84 7.00
CA LYS A 195 3.08 -6.43 7.60
C LYS A 195 3.63 -5.26 6.81
N HIS A 196 4.04 -4.20 7.48
CA HIS A 196 4.65 -3.03 6.85
C HIS A 196 6.08 -2.91 7.37
N TYR A 197 7.05 -3.18 6.48
CA TYR A 197 8.48 -3.21 6.80
C TYR A 197 9.19 -1.88 6.53
N GLY A 198 8.45 -0.80 6.24
CA GLY A 198 9.00 0.53 6.04
C GLY A 198 9.67 1.15 7.25
N TRP A 199 9.51 0.55 8.43
CA TRP A 199 10.18 0.92 9.69
C TRP A 199 11.14 -0.16 10.21
N ALA A 200 11.27 -1.29 9.51
CA ALA A 200 12.23 -2.35 9.81
C ALA A 200 13.62 -1.93 9.30
N LEU A 201 14.15 -0.89 9.94
CA LEU A 201 15.35 -0.17 9.56
C LEU A 201 16.34 -0.11 10.74
N PRO A 202 17.65 -0.12 10.48
CA PRO A 202 18.64 0.14 11.52
C PRO A 202 18.60 1.62 11.98
N PRO A 203 19.16 1.95 13.15
CA PRO A 203 19.07 3.29 13.74
C PRO A 203 19.52 4.43 12.81
N GLU A 204 20.59 4.23 12.03
CA GLU A 204 21.10 5.22 11.09
C GLU A 204 20.09 5.55 9.97
N ALA A 205 19.40 4.55 9.44
CA ALA A 205 18.38 4.75 8.41
C ALA A 205 17.08 5.34 8.98
N LEU A 206 16.76 5.04 10.25
CA LEU A 206 15.67 5.73 10.96
C LEU A 206 16.00 7.21 11.13
N ARG A 207 17.27 7.55 11.43
CA ARG A 207 17.73 8.94 11.51
C ARG A 207 17.62 9.68 10.18
N GLU A 208 18.08 9.08 9.09
CA GLU A 208 17.93 9.66 7.76
C GLU A 208 16.45 9.88 7.39
N LYS A 209 15.58 8.93 7.77
CA LYS A 209 14.13 9.06 7.55
C LYS A 209 13.53 10.20 8.38
N TYR A 210 13.92 10.34 9.65
CA TYR A 210 13.53 11.46 10.49
C TYR A 210 13.98 12.81 9.92
N ASP A 211 15.26 12.94 9.55
CA ASP A 211 15.81 14.18 9.02
C ASP A 211 15.07 14.58 7.73
N ARG A 212 14.75 13.61 6.86
CA ARG A 212 13.92 13.83 5.67
C ARG A 212 12.49 14.29 5.99
N TYR A 213 11.86 13.73 7.01
CA TYR A 213 10.52 14.15 7.43
C TYR A 213 10.54 15.60 7.95
N MET A 214 11.56 15.95 8.73
CA MET A 214 11.74 17.31 9.24
C MET A 214 12.11 18.31 8.14
N GLU A 215 12.84 17.91 7.10
CA GLU A 215 13.11 18.77 5.93
C GLU A 215 11.83 19.06 5.14
N LEU A 216 10.95 18.07 4.98
CA LEU A 216 9.71 18.20 4.20
C LEU A 216 8.58 18.88 4.95
N ASP A 217 8.47 18.63 6.26
CA ASP A 217 7.39 19.13 7.09
C ASP A 217 7.93 19.70 8.43
N PRO A 218 8.78 20.75 8.40
CA PRO A 218 9.48 21.26 9.58
C PRO A 218 8.54 21.83 10.65
N GLU A 219 7.33 22.25 10.24
CA GLU A 219 6.31 22.81 11.13
C GLU A 219 5.24 21.79 11.51
N GLY A 220 5.32 20.54 11.02
CA GLY A 220 4.29 19.52 11.26
C GLY A 220 2.93 19.90 10.67
N LYS A 221 2.92 20.57 9.51
CA LYS A 221 1.71 20.98 8.79
C LYS A 221 0.90 19.76 8.31
N TRP A 222 1.58 18.69 7.94
CA TRP A 222 0.98 17.50 7.35
C TRP A 222 0.95 16.30 8.31
N GLY A 223 1.91 16.21 9.23
CA GLY A 223 1.96 15.17 10.25
C GLY A 223 1.97 15.72 11.68
N SER A 224 2.67 15.01 12.57
CA SER A 224 2.81 15.39 13.97
C SER A 224 4.30 15.45 14.33
N LEU A 225 4.75 16.60 14.81
CA LEU A 225 6.15 16.78 15.26
C LEU A 225 6.49 15.82 16.40
N GLU A 226 5.53 15.52 17.28
CA GLU A 226 5.72 14.54 18.37
C GLU A 226 5.92 13.12 17.80
N GLN A 227 5.09 12.73 16.82
CA GLN A 227 5.25 11.45 16.14
C GLN A 227 6.60 11.39 15.40
N TYR A 228 7.01 12.46 14.72
CA TYR A 228 8.29 12.51 14.03
C TYR A 228 9.45 12.36 15.01
N ALA A 229 9.46 13.14 16.10
CA ALA A 229 10.47 13.02 17.15
C ALA A 229 10.53 11.59 17.71
N SER A 230 9.40 10.92 17.86
CA SER A 230 9.34 9.54 18.34
C SER A 230 10.00 8.51 17.40
N ILE A 231 10.30 8.85 16.14
CA ILE A 231 11.09 7.98 15.24
C ILE A 231 12.47 7.68 15.85
N LEU A 232 13.02 8.62 16.61
CA LEU A 232 14.34 8.50 17.26
C LEU A 232 14.26 7.99 18.71
N ASP A 233 13.11 7.49 19.15
CA ASP A 233 12.99 6.87 20.47
C ASP A 233 13.97 5.68 20.57
N GLU A 234 14.85 5.73 21.57
CA GLU A 234 15.84 4.68 21.82
C GLU A 234 15.22 3.44 22.48
N ASN A 235 14.04 3.58 23.09
CA ASN A 235 13.38 2.51 23.83
C ASN A 235 11.90 2.35 23.42
N PRO A 236 11.60 2.16 22.12
CA PRO A 236 10.23 2.01 21.66
C PRO A 236 9.62 0.74 22.25
N ARG A 237 8.32 0.77 22.54
CA ARG A 237 7.61 -0.44 22.95
C ARG A 237 7.42 -1.35 21.75
N LEU A 238 8.13 -2.48 21.77
CA LEU A 238 8.08 -3.50 20.72
C LEU A 238 7.28 -4.71 21.19
N VAL A 239 6.46 -5.24 20.28
CA VAL A 239 5.66 -6.44 20.49
C VAL A 239 6.09 -7.48 19.47
N GLU A 240 6.40 -8.69 19.95
CA GLU A 240 6.80 -9.80 19.10
C GLU A 240 5.67 -10.16 18.13
N TRP A 241 6.01 -10.27 16.84
CA TRP A 241 5.05 -10.66 15.83
C TRP A 241 4.73 -12.16 15.93
N GLN A 242 3.44 -12.47 16.03
CA GLN A 242 2.95 -13.84 16.03
C GLN A 242 2.16 -14.11 14.76
N GLU A 243 2.69 -15.04 13.96
CA GLU A 243 1.97 -15.61 12.83
C GLU A 243 0.67 -16.24 13.31
N ARG A 244 -0.42 -16.03 12.56
CA ARG A 244 -1.67 -16.71 12.85
C ARG A 244 -1.45 -18.20 12.64
N ARG A 245 -1.53 -18.96 13.73
CA ARG A 245 -1.57 -20.42 13.65
C ARG A 245 -2.71 -20.77 12.70
N ARG A 246 -2.42 -21.62 11.70
CA ARG A 246 -3.46 -22.21 10.86
C ARG A 246 -4.50 -22.82 11.80
N LEU A 247 -5.69 -22.26 11.87
CA LEU A 247 -6.83 -23.02 12.34
C LEU A 247 -6.98 -24.14 11.31
N GLY A 248 -6.51 -25.33 11.67
CA GLY A 248 -6.77 -26.53 10.88
C GLY A 248 -8.29 -26.60 10.70
N ARG A 249 -8.74 -26.60 9.45
CA ARG A 249 -10.11 -27.05 9.19
C ARG A 249 -10.17 -28.48 9.75
N PRO A 250 -11.14 -28.81 10.62
CA PRO A 250 -11.38 -30.21 10.93
C PRO A 250 -11.68 -30.91 9.61
N GLU A 251 -11.03 -32.06 9.41
CA GLU A 251 -11.30 -32.98 8.29
C GLU A 251 -12.78 -33.38 8.22
#